data_AF-A0AAJ0BK00-F1
#
_entry.id   AF-A0AAJ0BK00-F1
#
_cell.length_a   1.000
_cell.length_b   1.000
_cell.length_c   1.000
_cell.angle_alpha   90.00
_cell.angle_beta   90.00
_cell.angle_gamma   90.00
#
_symmetry.space_group_name_H-M   'P 1'
#
loop_
_entity.id
_entity.type
_entity.pdbx_description
1 polymer ?
#
loop_
_entity_poly.entity_id
_entity_poly.type
_entity_poly.pdbx_seq_one_letter_code
_entity_poly.pdbx_strand_id
1 'polypeptide(L)'
;MASTRSAIRATLSLFLLTGAVSALPSSRRTDEPYSHLGCYAGKTNGARVLNGAQTASDTMTVATCAAFCADYKYFGLEFGRECYCGNNVQDAGAAAPSADDPSAACTFTCPGDETGQTTCGAADVQDVYINNAYTPRVPDQSLSVPYRGCFVDHGNPRVLPDNLLGADDMTAEKCAAHCSDFSYFGLEFGRECWCGNAAPATPAKETDCDFPCAGDDRTLCGGRNFINVWGAPVASPETVAGGAASPSLTGRTCAAACSGYAWFGVEYGTQCFCGTALRDSAAERPQAECAMRCGGDYGDVCGDADRMNVFWSGVEQIVTNLDEVEGFHYQGCWTDDTAQRTLADDVLRADDMTVEKCAAFCQGYEYFGLEYASQCFCGNYLGGWVAPEEECSQLCAGDNNQWCGAPDRLSLYVVAEVCYPDS
;
A
#
# COMPACT_ATOMS: atom_id res chain seq x y z
N MET A 1 15.18 18.57 -89.32
CA MET A 1 15.52 18.35 -87.89
C MET A 1 15.04 19.56 -87.10
N ALA A 2 14.42 19.28 -85.95
CA ALA A 2 13.64 20.14 -85.04
C ALA A 2 14.28 21.53 -84.74
N SER A 3 13.55 22.64 -84.79
CA SER A 3 12.48 23.17 -83.91
C SER A 3 12.99 24.09 -82.78
N THR A 4 12.79 25.40 -83.00
CA THR A 4 12.36 26.45 -82.06
C THR A 4 13.13 26.79 -80.77
N ARG A 5 13.75 27.97 -80.82
CA ARG A 5 13.55 29.20 -79.99
C ARG A 5 13.65 29.12 -78.45
N SER A 6 14.67 29.85 -77.96
CA SER A 6 14.65 30.90 -76.93
C SER A 6 14.10 30.55 -75.54
N ALA A 7 15.02 30.36 -74.58
CA ALA A 7 14.72 30.29 -73.16
C ALA A 7 14.39 31.69 -72.60
N ILE A 8 13.23 31.80 -71.95
CA ILE A 8 12.84 32.86 -71.02
C ILE A 8 12.53 32.18 -69.69
N ARG A 9 12.87 32.88 -68.58
CA ARG A 9 12.26 32.88 -67.24
C ARG A 9 13.27 32.52 -66.15
N ALA A 10 13.17 33.05 -64.94
CA ALA A 10 12.51 34.22 -64.36
C ALA A 10 12.92 34.14 -62.88
N THR A 11 13.38 35.24 -62.30
CA THR A 11 13.51 35.43 -60.86
C THR A 11 12.18 35.15 -60.17
N LEU A 12 12.13 34.18 -59.25
CA LEU A 12 10.93 33.89 -58.45
C LEU A 12 11.15 34.32 -57.01
N SER A 13 10.34 35.31 -56.62
CA SER A 13 10.28 35.96 -55.32
C SER A 13 9.86 35.00 -54.20
N LEU A 14 10.49 35.19 -53.05
CA LEU A 14 10.18 34.60 -51.76
C LEU A 14 8.83 35.16 -51.26
N PHE A 15 7.77 34.37 -51.31
CA PHE A 15 6.49 34.68 -50.66
C PHE A 15 6.52 34.17 -49.21
N LEU A 16 6.47 35.10 -48.26
CA LEU A 16 6.19 34.83 -46.85
C LEU A 16 4.71 34.44 -46.70
N LEU A 17 4.43 33.17 -46.38
CA LEU A 17 3.16 32.77 -45.78
C LEU A 17 3.30 32.85 -44.25
N THR A 18 2.83 33.94 -43.66
CA THR A 18 2.51 33.98 -42.23
C THR A 18 1.17 33.28 -42.02
N GLY A 19 1.22 31.97 -41.76
CA GLY A 19 0.09 31.25 -41.18
C GLY A 19 -0.04 31.66 -39.71
N ALA A 20 -1.18 32.26 -39.37
CA ALA A 20 -1.58 32.46 -37.98
C ALA A 20 -1.85 31.09 -37.36
N VAL A 21 -0.87 30.56 -36.62
CA VAL A 21 -1.11 29.46 -35.69
C VAL A 21 -1.73 30.11 -34.46
N SER A 22 -3.05 29.97 -34.31
CA SER A 22 -3.72 30.22 -33.05
C SER A 22 -3.07 29.32 -32.01
N ALA A 23 -2.25 29.90 -31.14
CA ALA A 23 -1.82 29.24 -29.92
C ALA A 23 -3.07 28.97 -29.09
N LEU A 24 -3.55 27.74 -29.12
CA LEU A 24 -4.45 27.23 -28.08
C LEU A 24 -3.68 27.34 -26.76
N PRO A 25 -4.26 27.93 -25.71
CA PRO A 25 -3.63 27.86 -24.40
C PRO A 25 -3.64 26.39 -23.97
N SER A 26 -2.49 25.74 -24.03
CA SER A 26 -2.25 24.50 -23.30
C SER A 26 -2.19 24.87 -21.83
N SER A 27 -3.34 24.90 -21.17
CA SER A 27 -3.39 24.86 -19.71
C SER A 27 -3.09 23.42 -19.28
N ARG A 28 -1.82 23.00 -19.37
CA ARG A 28 -1.35 22.02 -18.41
C ARG A 28 -1.41 22.71 -17.05
N ARG A 29 -2.47 22.46 -16.28
CA ARG A 29 -2.48 22.81 -14.85
C ARG A 29 -1.35 22.01 -14.22
N THR A 30 -0.27 22.70 -13.89
CA THR A 30 0.76 22.23 -12.98
C THR A 30 0.14 22.20 -11.57
N ASP A 31 0.21 21.04 -10.92
CA ASP A 31 0.03 20.79 -9.49
C ASP A 31 -1.25 21.29 -8.82
N GLU A 32 -2.42 20.77 -9.22
CA GLU A 32 -3.59 20.86 -8.34
C GLU A 32 -3.37 19.97 -7.10
N PRO A 33 -3.64 20.47 -5.87
CA PRO A 33 -3.38 19.72 -4.64
C PRO A 33 -4.36 18.55 -4.42
N TYR A 34 -5.20 18.25 -5.41
CA TYR A 34 -6.18 17.18 -5.39
C TYR A 34 -6.45 16.65 -6.81
N SER A 35 -6.84 15.39 -6.88
CA SER A 35 -7.22 14.68 -8.10
C SER A 35 -8.71 14.34 -8.05
N HIS A 36 -9.44 14.56 -9.15
CA HIS A 36 -10.84 14.16 -9.24
C HIS A 36 -10.94 12.63 -9.30
N LEU A 37 -11.75 12.04 -8.41
CA LEU A 37 -11.95 10.59 -8.35
C LEU A 37 -13.23 10.18 -9.10
N GLY A 38 -14.32 10.93 -8.94
CA GLY A 38 -15.58 10.69 -9.65
C GLY A 38 -16.82 10.97 -8.81
N CYS A 39 -17.98 10.67 -9.39
CA CYS A 39 -19.29 10.89 -8.76
C CYS A 39 -19.83 9.62 -8.12
N TYR A 40 -20.08 9.68 -6.82
CA TYR A 40 -20.52 8.55 -6.01
C TYR A 40 -21.90 8.79 -5.45
N ALA A 41 -22.68 7.73 -5.24
CA ALA A 41 -23.94 7.85 -4.51
C ALA A 41 -23.64 8.39 -3.10
N GLY A 42 -24.25 9.52 -2.74
CA GLY A 42 -23.97 10.23 -1.49
C GLY A 42 -24.33 9.40 -0.26
N LYS A 43 -25.28 8.45 -0.40
CA LYS A 43 -25.60 7.43 0.61
C LYS A 43 -25.85 6.07 -0.04
N THR A 44 -25.28 5.02 0.56
CA THR A 44 -25.59 3.62 0.25
C THR A 44 -26.02 2.93 1.54
N ASN A 45 -27.17 2.26 1.54
CA ASN A 45 -27.72 1.58 2.73
C ASN A 45 -27.81 2.47 3.99
N GLY A 46 -27.99 3.78 3.82
CA GLY A 46 -28.09 4.75 4.92
C GLY A 46 -26.75 5.29 5.44
N ALA A 47 -25.61 4.77 4.99
CA ALA A 47 -24.28 5.30 5.29
C ALA A 47 -23.83 6.28 4.21
N ARG A 48 -23.22 7.41 4.61
CA ARG A 48 -22.60 8.36 3.66
C ARG A 48 -21.32 7.79 3.07
N VAL A 49 -21.03 8.14 1.81
CA VAL A 49 -19.81 7.67 1.14
C VAL A 49 -18.53 8.18 1.81
N LEU A 50 -18.55 9.42 2.30
CA LEU A 50 -17.55 10.00 3.20
C LEU A 50 -18.20 10.30 4.56
N ASN A 51 -17.62 9.77 5.63
CA ASN A 51 -18.20 9.75 6.98
C ASN A 51 -17.35 10.47 8.05
N GLY A 52 -16.39 11.29 7.63
CA GLY A 52 -15.54 12.10 8.51
C GLY A 52 -16.14 13.48 8.82
N ALA A 53 -15.29 14.50 8.91
CA ALA A 53 -15.72 15.87 9.14
C ALA A 53 -16.63 16.38 8.01
N GLN A 54 -17.53 17.31 8.32
CA GLN A 54 -18.40 17.93 7.33
C GLN A 54 -18.64 19.41 7.63
N THR A 55 -18.84 20.20 6.58
CA THR A 55 -19.21 21.62 6.65
C THR A 55 -20.10 22.01 5.46
N ALA A 56 -20.70 23.19 5.49
CA ALA A 56 -21.45 23.72 4.36
C ALA A 56 -21.21 25.22 4.19
N SER A 57 -21.18 25.69 2.94
CA SER A 57 -20.98 27.08 2.59
C SER A 57 -21.79 27.47 1.36
N ASP A 58 -22.42 28.65 1.40
CA ASP A 58 -23.13 29.20 0.23
C ASP A 58 -22.17 29.73 -0.85
N THR A 59 -20.87 29.75 -0.57
CA THR A 59 -19.79 30.09 -1.51
C THR A 59 -18.82 28.92 -1.69
N MET A 60 -19.32 27.68 -1.61
CA MET A 60 -18.48 26.48 -1.71
C MET A 60 -17.74 26.41 -3.05
N THR A 61 -16.46 26.05 -2.96
CA THR A 61 -15.59 25.67 -4.08
C THR A 61 -14.91 24.33 -3.77
N VAL A 62 -14.43 23.65 -4.80
CA VAL A 62 -13.59 22.44 -4.65
C VAL A 62 -12.38 22.74 -3.75
N ALA A 63 -11.69 23.85 -3.99
CA ALA A 63 -10.51 24.26 -3.22
C ALA A 63 -10.81 24.55 -1.74
N THR A 64 -11.94 25.20 -1.43
CA THR A 64 -12.33 25.44 -0.03
C THR A 64 -12.68 24.15 0.71
N CYS A 65 -13.26 23.16 0.02
CA CYS A 65 -13.55 21.87 0.61
C CYS A 65 -12.25 21.06 0.82
N ALA A 66 -11.35 21.04 -0.18
CA ALA A 66 -10.02 20.46 -0.06
C ALA A 66 -9.24 21.02 1.15
N ALA A 67 -9.24 22.35 1.32
CA ALA A 67 -8.55 22.99 2.45
C ALA A 67 -9.17 22.63 3.81
N PHE A 68 -10.50 22.51 3.89
CA PHE A 68 -11.18 22.04 5.10
C PHE A 68 -10.84 20.59 5.42
N CYS A 69 -10.69 19.75 4.39
CA CYS A 69 -10.36 18.33 4.50
C CYS A 69 -8.86 18.04 4.40
N ALA A 70 -7.99 19.00 4.74
CA ALA A 70 -6.53 18.83 4.62
C ALA A 70 -5.99 17.60 5.38
N ASP A 71 -6.61 17.25 6.51
CA ASP A 71 -6.26 16.07 7.33
C ASP A 71 -6.93 14.76 6.88
N TYR A 72 -7.61 14.75 5.73
CA TYR A 72 -8.32 13.59 5.20
C TYR A 72 -7.86 13.23 3.78
N LYS A 73 -7.80 11.93 3.49
CA LYS A 73 -7.39 11.37 2.19
C LYS A 73 -8.35 11.74 1.07
N TYR A 74 -9.63 11.79 1.37
CA TYR A 74 -10.69 12.10 0.44
C TYR A 74 -11.53 13.26 0.94
N PHE A 75 -12.04 14.04 0.00
CA PHE A 75 -13.11 14.99 0.23
C PHE A 75 -14.15 14.91 -0.87
N GLY A 76 -15.38 15.29 -0.55
CA GLY A 76 -16.53 15.13 -1.41
C GLY A 76 -17.46 16.32 -1.29
N LEU A 77 -17.99 16.77 -2.42
CA LEU A 77 -18.93 17.87 -2.49
C LEU A 77 -20.33 17.35 -2.83
N GLU A 78 -21.34 17.72 -2.05
CA GLU A 78 -22.74 17.30 -2.25
C GLU A 78 -23.64 18.53 -2.34
N PHE A 79 -24.74 18.41 -3.10
CA PHE A 79 -25.82 19.40 -3.11
C PHE A 79 -25.38 20.85 -3.40
N GLY A 80 -24.26 21.04 -4.11
CA GLY A 80 -23.71 22.34 -4.46
C GLY A 80 -23.05 23.11 -3.31
N ARG A 81 -23.25 22.74 -2.05
CA ARG A 81 -22.83 23.58 -0.89
C ARG A 81 -22.19 22.81 0.25
N GLU A 82 -22.31 21.49 0.25
CA GLU A 82 -21.88 20.65 1.36
C GLU A 82 -20.52 20.06 1.04
N CYS A 83 -19.66 19.98 2.06
CA CYS A 83 -18.33 19.41 1.99
C CYS A 83 -18.23 18.32 3.03
N TYR A 84 -17.74 17.15 2.62
CA TYR A 84 -17.56 15.96 3.42
C TYR A 84 -16.12 15.50 3.30
N CYS A 85 -15.53 15.08 4.41
CA CYS A 85 -14.18 14.52 4.44
C CYS A 85 -14.25 13.03 4.78
N GLY A 86 -13.25 12.26 4.38
CA GLY A 86 -13.14 10.86 4.79
C GLY A 86 -11.79 10.26 4.42
N ASN A 87 -11.43 9.19 5.11
CA ASN A 87 -10.21 8.42 4.79
C ASN A 87 -10.51 7.15 4.00
N ASN A 88 -11.79 6.83 3.82
CA ASN A 88 -12.28 5.72 3.02
C ASN A 88 -13.48 6.21 2.20
N VAL A 89 -13.50 5.84 0.92
CA VAL A 89 -14.71 5.89 0.11
C VAL A 89 -15.43 4.58 0.40
N GLN A 90 -16.53 4.62 1.18
CA GLN A 90 -17.33 3.42 1.47
C GLN A 90 -17.79 2.78 0.15
N ASP A 91 -18.16 1.49 0.15
CA ASP A 91 -18.75 0.74 -0.99
C ASP A 91 -20.04 1.40 -1.52
N ALA A 92 -19.92 2.59 -2.06
CA ALA A 92 -20.91 3.30 -2.81
C ALA A 92 -20.56 2.98 -4.25
N GLY A 93 -21.41 2.16 -4.87
CA GLY A 93 -21.37 2.04 -6.32
C GLY A 93 -21.30 3.44 -6.92
N ALA A 94 -20.43 3.64 -7.91
CA ALA A 94 -20.38 4.88 -8.65
C ALA A 94 -21.82 5.27 -9.02
N ALA A 95 -22.22 6.51 -8.73
CA ALA A 95 -23.53 6.99 -9.14
C ALA A 95 -23.46 7.17 -10.65
N ALA A 96 -23.66 6.10 -11.43
CA ALA A 96 -23.50 6.17 -12.87
C ALA A 96 -24.74 6.78 -13.52
N PRO A 97 -24.61 7.82 -14.35
CA PRO A 97 -25.38 7.96 -15.56
C PRO A 97 -24.47 7.46 -16.69
N SER A 98 -24.47 6.14 -16.90
CA SER A 98 -23.67 5.39 -17.89
C SER A 98 -22.24 4.99 -17.49
N ALA A 99 -21.80 3.86 -18.05
CA ALA A 99 -20.45 3.32 -17.93
C ALA A 99 -19.41 4.10 -18.76
N ASP A 100 -19.86 5.05 -19.58
CA ASP A 100 -19.03 5.81 -20.52
C ASP A 100 -18.53 7.14 -19.93
N ASP A 101 -19.20 7.68 -18.90
CA ASP A 101 -18.77 8.89 -18.16
C ASP A 101 -19.27 8.90 -16.70
N PRO A 102 -18.47 8.39 -15.74
CA PRO A 102 -18.80 8.42 -14.32
C PRO A 102 -18.92 9.83 -13.72
N SER A 103 -18.45 10.88 -14.41
CA SER A 103 -18.53 12.26 -13.92
C SER A 103 -19.89 12.93 -14.19
N ALA A 104 -20.69 12.37 -15.11
CA ALA A 104 -21.94 12.97 -15.56
C ALA A 104 -23.05 13.01 -14.48
N ALA A 105 -22.90 12.32 -13.34
CA ALA A 105 -23.86 12.39 -12.23
C ALA A 105 -23.70 13.65 -11.36
N CYS A 106 -22.51 14.26 -11.35
CA CYS A 106 -22.29 15.52 -10.65
C CYS A 106 -22.76 16.66 -11.55
N THR A 107 -23.95 17.18 -11.26
CA THR A 107 -24.62 18.16 -12.13
C THR A 107 -24.74 19.54 -11.51
N PHE A 108 -24.51 19.68 -10.21
CA PHE A 108 -24.63 20.96 -9.52
C PHE A 108 -23.29 21.68 -9.60
N THR A 109 -23.28 22.91 -10.08
CA THR A 109 -22.08 23.76 -10.11
C THR A 109 -21.74 24.28 -8.72
N CYS A 110 -20.46 24.48 -8.46
CA CYS A 110 -20.02 25.12 -7.23
C CYS A 110 -20.40 26.61 -7.21
N PRO A 111 -21.13 27.10 -6.19
CA PRO A 111 -21.62 28.48 -6.12
C PRO A 111 -20.50 29.51 -5.89
N GLY A 112 -19.35 29.09 -5.36
CA GLY A 112 -18.16 29.93 -5.24
C GLY A 112 -17.28 29.97 -6.49
N ASP A 113 -17.60 29.20 -7.54
CA ASP A 113 -16.88 29.22 -8.82
C ASP A 113 -17.59 30.10 -9.84
N GLU A 114 -17.06 31.30 -10.06
CA GLU A 114 -17.61 32.27 -11.00
C GLU A 114 -17.53 31.82 -12.47
N THR A 115 -16.70 30.81 -12.78
CA THR A 115 -16.58 30.27 -14.14
C THR A 115 -17.67 29.25 -14.46
N GLY A 116 -18.31 28.68 -13.44
CA GLY A 116 -19.30 27.60 -13.57
C GLY A 116 -18.73 26.30 -14.16
N GLN A 117 -17.41 26.11 -14.11
CA GLN A 117 -16.72 24.96 -14.71
C GLN A 117 -16.56 23.80 -13.73
N THR A 118 -16.61 24.05 -12.43
CA THR A 118 -16.48 23.03 -11.39
C THR A 118 -17.82 22.54 -10.86
N THR A 119 -17.89 21.24 -10.61
CA THR A 119 -19.06 20.57 -10.03
C THR A 119 -18.89 20.38 -8.53
N CYS A 120 -20.01 20.41 -7.82
CA CYS A 120 -20.14 20.26 -6.38
C CYS A 120 -21.22 19.20 -6.08
N GLY A 121 -21.14 18.05 -6.77
CA GLY A 121 -22.04 16.91 -6.63
C GLY A 121 -23.41 17.08 -7.29
N ALA A 122 -24.41 16.40 -6.74
CA ALA A 122 -25.83 16.58 -7.06
C ALA A 122 -26.69 16.16 -5.85
N ALA A 123 -28.01 16.03 -6.04
CA ALA A 123 -28.88 15.45 -5.01
C ALA A 123 -28.53 13.97 -4.78
N ASP A 124 -28.15 13.62 -3.54
CA ASP A 124 -27.66 12.29 -3.14
C ASP A 124 -26.49 11.78 -4.01
N VAL A 125 -25.65 12.68 -4.54
CA VAL A 125 -24.41 12.35 -5.27
C VAL A 125 -23.27 13.23 -4.77
N GLN A 126 -22.19 12.62 -4.31
CA GLN A 126 -20.96 13.31 -3.94
C GLN A 126 -19.97 13.32 -5.10
N ASP A 127 -19.47 14.51 -5.41
CA ASP A 127 -18.32 14.70 -6.28
C ASP A 127 -17.04 14.52 -5.46
N VAL A 128 -16.39 13.37 -5.58
CA VAL A 128 -15.30 12.93 -4.71
C VAL A 128 -13.95 13.19 -5.36
N TYR A 129 -13.00 13.63 -4.53
CA TYR A 129 -11.64 13.97 -4.89
C TYR A 129 -10.66 13.28 -3.94
N ILE A 130 -9.49 12.90 -4.45
CA ILE A 130 -8.31 12.52 -3.67
C ILE A 130 -7.59 13.80 -3.27
N ASN A 131 -7.31 13.98 -1.99
CA ASN A 131 -6.45 15.04 -1.50
C ASN A 131 -4.97 14.61 -1.65
N ASN A 132 -4.29 15.11 -2.67
CA ASN A 132 -2.89 14.74 -2.95
C ASN A 132 -1.93 15.31 -1.89
N ALA A 133 -2.37 16.29 -1.09
CA ALA A 133 -1.61 16.83 0.03
C ALA A 133 -1.81 16.03 1.34
N TYR A 134 -2.70 15.04 1.37
CA TYR A 134 -2.92 14.21 2.55
C TYR A 134 -1.69 13.34 2.83
N THR A 135 -1.12 13.51 4.02
CA THR A 135 -0.15 12.59 4.59
C THR A 135 -0.82 11.82 5.73
N PRO A 136 -0.93 10.49 5.66
CA PRO A 136 -1.46 9.72 6.78
C PRO A 136 -0.61 9.93 8.03
N ARG A 137 -1.26 10.14 9.17
CA ARG A 137 -0.56 10.11 10.46
C ARG A 137 -0.08 8.68 10.69
N VAL A 138 1.19 8.53 11.02
CA VAL A 138 1.82 7.23 11.30
C VAL A 138 2.49 7.28 12.66
N PRO A 139 2.72 6.14 13.33
CA PRO A 139 3.56 6.11 14.52
C PRO A 139 4.98 6.57 14.16
N ASP A 140 5.65 7.32 15.05
CA ASP A 140 7.01 7.78 14.79
C ASP A 140 7.97 6.60 14.54
N GLN A 141 8.50 6.51 13.32
CA GLN A 141 9.47 5.50 12.89
C GLN A 141 10.91 6.02 12.87
N SER A 142 11.13 7.29 13.21
CA SER A 142 12.45 7.94 13.19
C SER A 142 13.28 7.63 14.45
N LEU A 143 12.64 7.07 15.47
CA LEU A 143 13.28 6.68 16.72
C LEU A 143 14.25 5.51 16.58
N SER A 144 15.31 5.53 17.40
CA SER A 144 16.26 4.41 17.51
C SER A 144 15.67 3.17 18.19
N VAL A 145 14.50 3.31 18.82
CA VAL A 145 13.77 2.23 19.49
C VAL A 145 12.65 1.78 18.55
N PRO A 146 12.60 0.49 18.14
CA PRO A 146 11.65 0.10 17.10
C PRO A 146 10.19 0.10 17.59
N TYR A 147 9.31 0.49 16.69
CA TYR A 147 7.85 0.41 16.85
C TYR A 147 7.37 -1.05 16.93
N ARG A 148 6.39 -1.33 17.79
CA ARG A 148 5.85 -2.68 18.06
C ARG A 148 4.41 -2.86 17.64
N GLY A 149 3.69 -1.77 17.40
CA GLY A 149 2.28 -1.79 17.02
C GLY A 149 1.36 -1.19 18.08
N CYS A 150 0.07 -1.26 17.76
CA CYS A 150 -1.03 -0.87 18.63
C CYS A 150 -1.51 -2.03 19.52
N PHE A 151 -1.84 -1.74 20.77
CA PHE A 151 -2.27 -2.73 21.77
C PHE A 151 -3.48 -2.23 22.57
N VAL A 152 -4.31 -3.18 23.03
CA VAL A 152 -5.47 -2.88 23.87
C VAL A 152 -5.01 -2.52 25.28
N ASP A 153 -5.40 -1.35 25.77
CA ASP A 153 -5.17 -0.90 27.15
C ASP A 153 -6.47 -0.40 27.80
N HIS A 154 -7.11 -1.29 28.57
CA HIS A 154 -8.34 -0.97 29.33
C HIS A 154 -8.06 -0.40 30.74
N GLY A 155 -6.80 -0.13 31.06
CA GLY A 155 -6.39 0.44 32.34
C GLY A 155 -6.44 -0.48 33.55
N ASN A 156 -6.87 -1.74 33.41
CA ASN A 156 -6.80 -2.74 34.47
C ASN A 156 -6.75 -4.19 33.93
N PRO A 157 -5.57 -4.83 33.89
CA PRO A 157 -4.25 -4.24 34.11
C PRO A 157 -3.85 -3.32 32.94
N ARG A 158 -3.04 -2.29 33.24
CA ARG A 158 -2.37 -1.46 32.23
C ARG A 158 -1.34 -2.28 31.46
N VAL A 159 -1.15 -1.98 30.17
CA VAL A 159 -0.16 -2.69 29.34
C VAL A 159 1.26 -2.40 29.82
N LEU A 160 1.54 -1.14 30.14
CA LEU A 160 2.81 -0.66 30.65
C LEU A 160 2.58 0.01 32.03
N PRO A 161 2.58 -0.76 33.12
CA PRO A 161 2.09 -0.27 34.42
C PRO A 161 3.16 0.40 35.29
N ASP A 162 4.43 0.43 34.87
CA ASP A 162 5.53 0.68 35.78
C ASP A 162 5.78 2.17 36.04
N ASN A 163 5.56 3.04 35.05
CA ASN A 163 5.72 4.49 35.20
C ASN A 163 4.82 5.26 34.21
N LEU A 164 4.42 6.48 34.58
CA LEU A 164 3.51 7.35 33.81
C LEU A 164 4.02 8.80 33.82
N LEU A 165 4.04 9.41 32.62
CA LEU A 165 4.22 10.83 32.42
C LEU A 165 3.05 11.38 31.57
N GLY A 166 2.36 12.41 32.07
CA GLY A 166 1.44 13.21 31.26
C GLY A 166 2.10 14.51 30.81
N ALA A 167 1.97 14.89 29.54
CA ALA A 167 2.47 16.17 29.03
C ALA A 167 1.56 16.73 27.91
N ASP A 168 1.32 18.05 27.94
CA ASP A 168 0.50 18.75 26.93
C ASP A 168 1.23 18.94 25.58
N ASP A 169 2.52 18.60 25.54
CA ASP A 169 3.39 18.65 24.36
C ASP A 169 4.07 17.28 24.14
N MET A 170 3.34 16.19 24.38
CA MET A 170 3.84 14.82 24.26
C MET A 170 4.24 14.46 22.83
N THR A 171 5.40 13.83 22.67
CA THR A 171 5.87 13.18 21.44
C THR A 171 6.44 11.81 21.76
N ALA A 172 6.63 10.96 20.75
CA ALA A 172 7.25 9.65 20.94
C ALA A 172 8.71 9.77 21.43
N GLU A 173 9.48 10.74 20.94
CA GLU A 173 10.86 11.05 21.38
C GLU A 173 10.89 11.42 22.86
N LYS A 174 9.94 12.27 23.30
CA LYS A 174 9.85 12.68 24.69
C LYS A 174 9.55 11.49 25.59
N CYS A 175 8.64 10.62 25.17
CA CYS A 175 8.31 9.42 25.92
C CYS A 175 9.47 8.42 25.96
N ALA A 176 10.16 8.20 24.83
CA ALA A 176 11.36 7.38 24.76
C ALA A 176 12.46 7.86 25.72
N ALA A 177 12.69 9.17 25.78
CA ALA A 177 13.65 9.76 26.71
C ALA A 177 13.25 9.55 28.17
N HIS A 178 11.96 9.73 28.49
CA HIS A 178 11.43 9.51 29.84
C HIS A 178 11.56 8.05 30.28
N CYS A 179 11.27 7.11 29.39
CA CYS A 179 11.28 5.68 29.66
C CYS A 179 12.61 4.99 29.34
N SER A 180 13.73 5.73 29.30
CA SER A 180 15.04 5.20 28.89
C SER A 180 15.58 4.06 29.78
N ASP A 181 15.11 3.94 31.02
CA ASP A 181 15.44 2.84 31.94
C ASP A 181 14.49 1.63 31.83
N PHE A 182 13.53 1.64 30.89
CA PHE A 182 12.51 0.61 30.69
C PHE A 182 12.66 -0.10 29.34
N SER A 183 12.27 -1.36 29.27
CA SER A 183 12.32 -2.15 28.03
C SER A 183 11.35 -1.66 26.95
N TYR A 184 10.24 -1.05 27.38
CA TYR A 184 9.17 -0.57 26.52
C TYR A 184 8.65 0.79 27.00
N PHE A 185 8.20 1.58 26.04
CA PHE A 185 7.37 2.73 26.27
C PHE A 185 6.18 2.72 25.32
N GLY A 186 5.10 3.40 25.70
CA GLY A 186 3.93 3.53 24.85
C GLY A 186 3.16 4.79 25.13
N LEU A 187 2.37 5.21 24.16
CA LEU A 187 1.64 6.47 24.19
C LEU A 187 0.14 6.19 24.19
N GLU A 188 -0.62 6.90 25.04
CA GLU A 188 -2.07 6.79 25.16
C GLU A 188 -2.70 8.20 25.22
N PHE A 189 -3.94 8.33 24.75
CA PHE A 189 -4.72 9.58 24.82
C PHE A 189 -4.05 10.83 24.22
N GLY A 190 -3.06 10.69 23.34
CA GLY A 190 -2.33 11.81 22.72
C GLY A 190 -1.36 12.55 23.66
N ARG A 191 -1.39 12.27 24.96
CA ARG A 191 -0.67 13.06 26.00
C ARG A 191 -0.02 12.23 27.10
N GLU A 192 -0.31 10.94 27.17
CA GLU A 192 0.13 10.05 28.24
C GLU A 192 1.25 9.15 27.72
N CYS A 193 2.33 9.07 28.48
CA CYS A 193 3.50 8.24 28.22
C CYS A 193 3.60 7.20 29.32
N TRP A 194 3.59 5.93 28.95
CA TRP A 194 3.63 4.81 29.86
C TRP A 194 4.92 4.02 29.66
N CYS A 195 5.59 3.64 30.74
CA CYS A 195 6.78 2.81 30.70
C CYS A 195 6.51 1.43 31.31
N GLY A 196 7.16 0.41 30.79
CA GLY A 196 7.05 -0.93 31.34
C GLY A 196 8.15 -1.87 30.89
N ASN A 197 8.34 -2.94 31.65
CA ASN A 197 9.33 -3.97 31.33
C ASN A 197 8.71 -5.25 30.76
N ALA A 198 7.40 -5.41 30.90
CA ALA A 198 6.66 -6.53 30.31
C ALA A 198 6.31 -6.23 28.84
N ALA A 199 6.50 -7.21 27.97
CA ALA A 199 6.07 -7.11 26.59
C ALA A 199 4.53 -6.99 26.52
N PRO A 200 3.99 -6.14 25.63
CA PRO A 200 2.56 -6.00 25.47
C PRO A 200 1.94 -7.28 24.90
N ALA A 201 0.76 -7.67 25.40
CA ALA A 201 0.20 -9.01 25.18
C ALA A 201 -1.00 -9.08 24.21
N THR A 202 -1.75 -7.99 24.06
CA THR A 202 -3.03 -7.98 23.31
C THR A 202 -2.96 -6.96 22.17
N PRO A 203 -2.58 -7.38 20.95
CA PRO A 203 -2.57 -6.49 19.79
C PRO A 203 -3.95 -5.92 19.47
N ALA A 204 -3.98 -4.71 18.95
CA ALA A 204 -5.14 -4.03 18.40
C ALA A 204 -4.87 -3.66 16.92
N LYS A 205 -5.87 -3.13 16.20
CA LYS A 205 -5.62 -2.63 14.85
C LYS A 205 -4.83 -1.33 14.95
N GLU A 206 -3.93 -1.07 14.00
CA GLU A 206 -3.22 0.22 13.94
C GLU A 206 -4.20 1.41 13.89
N THR A 207 -5.36 1.22 13.24
CA THR A 207 -6.44 2.21 13.17
C THR A 207 -7.13 2.49 14.51
N ASP A 208 -6.90 1.68 15.55
CA ASP A 208 -7.44 1.92 16.89
C ASP A 208 -6.55 2.87 17.72
N CYS A 209 -5.30 3.07 17.31
CA CYS A 209 -4.36 4.04 17.86
C CYS A 209 -4.38 5.33 17.01
N ASP A 210 -5.54 6.00 16.97
CA ASP A 210 -5.86 7.09 16.05
C ASP A 210 -5.67 8.51 16.63
N PHE A 211 -5.20 8.65 17.86
CA PHE A 211 -5.05 9.97 18.49
C PHE A 211 -3.72 10.60 18.07
N PRO A 212 -3.72 11.86 17.57
CA PRO A 212 -2.49 12.57 17.29
C PRO A 212 -1.72 12.86 18.59
N CYS A 213 -0.41 12.94 18.50
CA CYS A 213 0.42 13.39 19.60
C CYS A 213 0.20 14.89 19.85
N ALA A 214 0.08 15.29 21.12
CA ALA A 214 -0.16 16.68 21.48
C ALA A 214 1.00 17.63 21.11
N GLY A 215 2.24 17.12 21.10
CA GLY A 215 3.44 17.85 20.73
C GLY A 215 3.85 17.74 19.25
N ASP A 216 3.25 16.82 18.51
CA ASP A 216 3.45 16.65 17.06
C ASP A 216 2.21 16.01 16.44
N ASP A 217 1.36 16.84 15.83
CA ASP A 217 0.12 16.32 15.28
C ASP A 217 0.34 15.31 14.15
N ARG A 218 1.50 15.27 13.50
CA ARG A 218 1.78 14.35 12.38
C ARG A 218 1.96 12.89 12.79
N THR A 219 2.16 12.63 14.08
CA THR A 219 2.40 11.29 14.61
C THR A 219 1.29 10.81 15.54
N LEU A 220 1.19 9.49 15.71
CA LEU A 220 0.15 8.85 16.51
C LEU A 220 0.61 8.54 17.94
N CYS A 221 -0.24 8.80 18.92
CA CYS A 221 -0.02 8.65 20.36
C CYS A 221 -1.20 7.93 21.04
N GLY A 222 -1.50 6.72 20.56
CA GLY A 222 -2.50 5.82 21.13
C GLY A 222 -3.94 6.19 20.79
N GLY A 223 -4.87 5.84 21.67
CA GLY A 223 -6.32 6.03 21.52
C GLY A 223 -7.04 5.96 22.86
N ARG A 224 -8.38 5.94 22.85
CA ARG A 224 -9.21 5.97 24.10
C ARG A 224 -9.06 4.75 25.02
N ASN A 225 -8.60 3.62 24.50
CA ASN A 225 -8.27 2.40 25.25
C ASN A 225 -7.17 1.61 24.52
N PHE A 226 -6.30 2.32 23.83
CA PHE A 226 -5.32 1.72 22.92
C PHE A 226 -4.00 2.44 23.08
N ILE A 227 -2.94 1.67 23.22
CA ILE A 227 -1.58 2.17 23.42
C ILE A 227 -0.72 1.68 22.26
N ASN A 228 -0.04 2.60 21.59
CA ASN A 228 0.96 2.22 20.62
C ASN A 228 2.33 2.17 21.31
N VAL A 229 3.11 1.11 21.05
CA VAL A 229 4.27 0.74 21.87
C VAL A 229 5.54 0.69 21.04
N TRP A 230 6.65 1.12 21.64
CA TRP A 230 8.01 1.00 21.14
C TRP A 230 8.87 0.29 22.19
N GLY A 231 9.90 -0.43 21.78
CA GLY A 231 10.81 -1.08 22.72
C GLY A 231 11.81 -1.99 22.05
N ALA A 232 12.63 -2.68 22.83
CA ALA A 232 13.69 -3.55 22.32
C ALA A 232 13.20 -4.56 21.26
N PRO A 233 14.00 -4.85 20.21
CA PRO A 233 13.73 -5.94 19.26
C PRO A 233 13.65 -7.27 19.98
N VAL A 234 12.58 -8.04 19.76
CA VAL A 234 12.74 -9.50 19.74
C VAL A 234 13.60 -9.79 18.52
N ALA A 235 14.74 -10.46 18.72
CA ALA A 235 15.73 -10.73 17.68
C ALA A 235 15.09 -11.31 16.39
N SER A 236 15.51 -10.80 15.23
CA SER A 236 15.13 -11.28 13.88
C SER A 236 16.16 -10.76 12.83
N PRO A 237 16.18 -11.21 11.56
CA PRO A 237 16.65 -12.52 11.08
C PRO A 237 17.62 -12.38 9.88
N GLU A 238 18.54 -13.34 9.68
CA GLU A 238 19.09 -13.79 8.39
C GLU A 238 20.33 -14.65 8.68
N THR A 239 20.19 -15.97 8.55
CA THR A 239 21.18 -16.86 7.95
C THR A 239 20.71 -18.31 8.06
N VAL A 240 20.54 -18.91 6.88
CA VAL A 240 20.77 -20.32 6.58
C VAL A 240 19.69 -21.29 7.08
N ALA A 241 19.29 -22.17 6.16
CA ALA A 241 18.67 -23.45 6.45
C ALA A 241 19.29 -24.11 7.71
N GLY A 242 18.59 -23.96 8.84
CA GLY A 242 19.07 -24.39 10.14
C GLY A 242 18.35 -23.61 11.22
N GLY A 243 17.22 -24.16 11.71
CA GLY A 243 16.37 -23.54 12.72
C GLY A 243 17.20 -22.95 13.86
N ALA A 244 16.93 -21.67 14.17
CA ALA A 244 17.64 -20.96 15.23
C ALA A 244 17.36 -21.63 16.57
N ALA A 245 18.35 -22.33 17.12
CA ALA A 245 18.26 -22.95 18.43
C ALA A 245 18.45 -21.87 19.51
N SER A 246 17.36 -21.48 20.17
CA SER A 246 17.37 -20.63 21.36
C SER A 246 17.13 -21.47 22.61
N PRO A 247 18.04 -21.47 23.61
CA PRO A 247 17.81 -22.17 24.87
C PRO A 247 16.67 -21.57 25.68
N SER A 248 16.18 -20.37 25.32
CA SER A 248 15.04 -19.70 25.94
C SER A 248 13.83 -19.60 24.99
N LEU A 249 13.70 -20.51 24.02
CA LEU A 249 12.57 -20.51 23.08
C LEU A 249 11.24 -20.81 23.79
N THR A 250 10.21 -20.07 23.46
CA THR A 250 8.78 -20.36 23.70
C THR A 250 8.00 -20.26 22.38
N GLY A 251 6.81 -20.88 22.32
CA GLY A 251 5.90 -20.71 21.16
C GLY A 251 5.60 -19.23 20.87
N ARG A 252 5.43 -18.41 21.92
CA ARG A 252 5.19 -16.97 21.81
C ARG A 252 6.40 -16.21 21.26
N THR A 253 7.60 -16.53 21.71
CA THR A 253 8.82 -15.89 21.16
C THR A 253 9.05 -16.29 19.71
N CYS A 254 8.66 -17.50 19.32
CA CYS A 254 8.72 -17.92 17.92
C CYS A 254 7.68 -17.18 17.07
N ALA A 255 6.44 -17.09 17.54
CA ALA A 255 5.38 -16.31 16.89
C ALA A 255 5.81 -14.84 16.66
N ALA A 256 6.41 -14.22 17.67
CA ALA A 256 6.89 -12.85 17.59
C ALA A 256 8.08 -12.69 16.64
N ALA A 257 9.01 -13.66 16.63
CA ALA A 257 10.12 -13.68 15.69
C ALA A 257 9.66 -13.85 14.23
N CYS A 258 8.55 -14.55 14.03
CA CYS A 258 7.90 -14.78 12.75
C CYS A 258 6.78 -13.77 12.43
N SER A 259 6.76 -12.60 13.09
CA SER A 259 5.81 -11.53 12.76
C SER A 259 5.96 -11.14 11.28
N GLY A 260 4.84 -11.11 10.54
CA GLY A 260 4.82 -10.90 9.08
C GLY A 260 4.77 -12.20 8.26
N TYR A 261 5.03 -13.36 8.86
CA TYR A 261 4.82 -14.66 8.21
C TYR A 261 3.45 -15.21 8.55
N ALA A 262 2.80 -15.77 7.54
CA ALA A 262 1.49 -16.41 7.67
C ALA A 262 1.53 -17.59 8.66
N TRP A 263 2.65 -18.32 8.72
CA TRP A 263 2.88 -19.48 9.59
C TRP A 263 4.16 -19.35 10.39
N PHE A 264 4.16 -19.97 11.57
CA PHE A 264 5.38 -20.25 12.33
C PHE A 264 5.31 -21.65 12.95
N GLY A 265 6.46 -22.21 13.29
CA GLY A 265 6.55 -23.52 13.92
C GLY A 265 7.74 -23.66 14.84
N VAL A 266 7.63 -24.58 15.79
CA VAL A 266 8.66 -24.86 16.80
C VAL A 266 9.03 -26.33 16.81
N GLU A 267 10.33 -26.62 16.89
CA GLU A 267 10.89 -27.97 16.91
C GLU A 267 11.97 -28.09 18.00
N TYR A 268 12.19 -29.32 18.48
CA TYR A 268 13.33 -29.66 19.32
C TYR A 268 13.47 -28.81 20.59
N GLY A 269 12.35 -28.28 21.12
CA GLY A 269 12.29 -27.41 22.28
C GLY A 269 12.92 -26.03 22.11
N THR A 270 13.76 -25.83 21.10
CA THR A 270 14.65 -24.67 20.99
C THR A 270 14.67 -24.06 19.61
N GLN A 271 14.13 -24.74 18.59
CA GLN A 271 14.17 -24.28 17.21
C GLN A 271 12.86 -23.61 16.81
N CYS A 272 12.98 -22.50 16.09
CA CYS A 272 11.85 -21.74 15.54
C CYS A 272 11.97 -21.66 14.02
N PHE A 273 10.83 -21.72 13.35
CA PHE A 273 10.68 -21.70 11.90
C PHE A 273 9.56 -20.74 11.53
N CYS A 274 9.76 -19.97 10.46
CA CYS A 274 8.74 -19.09 9.89
C CYS A 274 8.45 -19.55 8.46
N GLY A 275 7.22 -19.38 8.00
CA GLY A 275 6.84 -19.73 6.64
C GLY A 275 5.65 -18.92 6.17
N THR A 276 5.64 -18.55 4.90
CA THR A 276 4.47 -17.90 4.28
C THR A 276 3.41 -18.94 3.87
N ALA A 277 3.79 -20.21 3.77
CA ALA A 277 2.90 -21.33 3.52
C ALA A 277 3.42 -22.61 4.23
N LEU A 278 2.52 -23.57 4.43
CA LEU A 278 2.92 -24.95 4.73
C LEU A 278 3.44 -25.62 3.45
N ARG A 279 4.52 -26.41 3.55
CA ARG A 279 5.02 -27.18 2.40
C ARG A 279 3.96 -28.22 2.00
N ASP A 280 3.85 -28.54 0.71
CA ASP A 280 2.91 -29.57 0.22
C ASP A 280 3.10 -30.95 0.88
N SER A 281 4.31 -31.24 1.34
CA SER A 281 4.64 -32.47 2.07
C SER A 281 4.24 -32.45 3.54
N ALA A 282 3.67 -31.35 4.05
CA ALA A 282 3.24 -31.23 5.44
C ALA A 282 2.02 -32.12 5.69
N ALA A 283 2.17 -33.05 6.62
CA ALA A 283 1.10 -33.95 7.02
C ALA A 283 0.81 -33.75 8.52
N GLU A 284 -0.47 -33.54 8.86
CA GLU A 284 -0.90 -33.44 10.25
C GLU A 284 -0.65 -34.76 10.99
N ARG A 285 -0.14 -34.66 12.22
CA ARG A 285 0.19 -35.78 13.10
C ARG A 285 -0.51 -35.59 14.46
N PRO A 286 -0.75 -36.68 15.22
CA PRO A 286 -1.29 -36.55 16.58
C PRO A 286 -0.44 -35.63 17.46
N GLN A 287 -1.08 -34.71 18.19
CA GLN A 287 -0.40 -33.75 19.08
C GLN A 287 0.54 -34.42 20.10
N ALA A 288 0.24 -35.65 20.51
CA ALA A 288 1.09 -36.43 21.42
C ALA A 288 2.48 -36.76 20.86
N GLU A 289 2.69 -36.66 19.54
CA GLU A 289 4.00 -36.81 18.90
C GLU A 289 4.89 -35.55 19.07
N CYS A 290 4.36 -34.45 19.60
CA CYS A 290 5.12 -33.24 19.97
C CYS A 290 5.23 -33.15 21.50
N ALA A 291 6.20 -33.85 22.09
CA ALA A 291 6.31 -33.99 23.55
C ALA A 291 7.47 -33.20 24.16
N MET A 292 8.35 -32.62 23.34
CA MET A 292 9.51 -31.88 23.83
C MET A 292 9.07 -30.52 24.37
N ARG A 293 9.52 -30.19 25.60
CA ARG A 293 9.21 -28.91 26.24
C ARG A 293 10.01 -27.77 25.61
N CYS A 294 9.44 -26.58 25.58
CA CYS A 294 10.14 -25.39 25.14
C CYS A 294 11.30 -25.04 26.10
N GLY A 295 12.42 -24.53 25.57
CA GLY A 295 13.61 -24.20 26.35
C GLY A 295 13.42 -23.02 27.31
N GLY A 296 12.62 -22.03 26.91
CA GLY A 296 12.30 -20.84 27.70
C GLY A 296 11.00 -20.91 28.48
N ASP A 297 10.17 -21.91 28.21
CA ASP A 297 8.92 -22.16 28.95
C ASP A 297 8.67 -23.67 29.04
N TYR A 298 8.95 -24.23 30.21
CA TYR A 298 8.72 -25.65 30.47
C TYR A 298 7.23 -26.01 30.60
N GLY A 299 6.31 -25.04 30.58
CA GLY A 299 4.86 -25.25 30.62
C GLY A 299 4.26 -25.71 29.29
N ASP A 300 4.88 -25.33 28.17
CA ASP A 300 4.41 -25.61 26.82
C ASP A 300 5.27 -26.68 26.10
N VAL A 301 4.73 -27.23 25.00
CA VAL A 301 5.44 -28.15 24.10
C VAL A 301 5.88 -27.43 22.82
N CYS A 302 7.12 -27.67 22.42
CA CYS A 302 7.77 -27.09 21.26
C CYS A 302 8.38 -28.19 20.36
N GLY A 303 7.49 -28.99 19.77
CA GLY A 303 7.83 -30.06 18.84
C GLY A 303 8.39 -31.32 19.50
N ASP A 304 9.12 -32.10 18.71
CA ASP A 304 9.94 -33.26 19.08
C ASP A 304 10.96 -33.52 17.93
N ALA A 305 11.74 -34.58 17.97
CA ALA A 305 12.59 -34.97 16.84
C ALA A 305 11.73 -35.27 15.60
N ASP A 306 11.97 -34.54 14.50
CA ASP A 306 11.22 -34.62 13.24
C ASP A 306 9.71 -34.33 13.41
N ARG A 307 9.33 -33.56 14.44
CA ARG A 307 7.94 -33.18 14.71
C ARG A 307 7.87 -31.72 15.11
N MET A 308 7.08 -30.96 14.38
CA MET A 308 6.93 -29.53 14.59
C MET A 308 5.51 -29.20 15.04
N ASN A 309 5.37 -28.40 16.10
CA ASN A 309 4.10 -27.70 16.33
C ASN A 309 4.05 -26.50 15.39
N VAL A 310 2.99 -26.38 14.60
CA VAL A 310 2.83 -25.33 13.59
C VAL A 310 1.60 -24.49 13.90
N PHE A 311 1.70 -23.19 13.70
CA PHE A 311 0.71 -22.21 14.12
C PHE A 311 0.45 -21.21 12.99
N TRP A 312 -0.81 -20.84 12.83
CA TRP A 312 -1.25 -19.76 11.95
C TRP A 312 -1.13 -18.43 12.69
N SER A 313 -0.48 -17.44 12.08
CA SER A 313 -0.18 -16.14 12.69
C SER A 313 -1.33 -15.13 12.61
N GLY A 314 -2.40 -15.42 11.86
CA GLY A 314 -3.49 -14.46 11.65
C GLY A 314 -3.16 -13.33 10.67
N VAL A 315 -1.99 -13.38 10.01
CA VAL A 315 -1.54 -12.40 9.02
C VAL A 315 -1.94 -12.92 7.63
N GLU A 316 -2.95 -12.31 7.01
CA GLU A 316 -3.14 -12.41 5.56
C GLU A 316 -2.04 -11.57 4.89
N GLN A 317 -1.25 -12.19 4.02
CA GLN A 317 -0.08 -11.55 3.41
C GLN A 317 -0.51 -10.33 2.56
N ILE A 318 0.17 -9.18 2.73
CA ILE A 318 0.09 -8.06 1.78
C ILE A 318 1.06 -8.38 0.65
N VAL A 319 0.56 -9.09 -0.36
CA VAL A 319 1.33 -9.39 -1.57
C VAL A 319 1.07 -8.26 -2.55
N THR A 320 2.15 -7.64 -3.02
CA THR A 320 2.09 -6.47 -3.90
C THR A 320 2.91 -6.72 -5.16
N ASN A 321 2.48 -6.14 -6.28
CA ASN A 321 3.35 -5.98 -7.43
C ASN A 321 4.39 -4.91 -7.10
N LEU A 322 5.62 -5.09 -7.55
CA LEU A 322 6.64 -4.05 -7.43
C LEU A 322 6.34 -2.96 -8.45
N ASP A 323 5.99 -1.74 -8.02
CA ASP A 323 5.67 -0.66 -8.95
C ASP A 323 6.85 -0.33 -9.90
N GLU A 324 8.08 -0.51 -9.41
CA GLU A 324 9.34 -0.32 -10.15
C GLU A 324 10.36 -1.42 -9.84
N VAL A 325 11.05 -1.93 -10.86
CA VAL A 325 12.10 -2.95 -10.72
C VAL A 325 13.08 -2.90 -11.89
N GLU A 326 14.38 -2.74 -11.61
CA GLU A 326 15.46 -2.79 -12.61
C GLU A 326 15.20 -1.95 -13.88
N GLY A 327 14.57 -0.79 -13.74
CA GLY A 327 14.24 0.12 -14.84
C GLY A 327 12.95 -0.24 -15.61
N PHE A 328 12.08 -1.08 -15.04
CA PHE A 328 10.75 -1.37 -15.55
C PHE A 328 9.66 -0.91 -14.56
N HIS A 329 8.48 -0.57 -15.06
CA HIS A 329 7.27 -0.32 -14.28
C HIS A 329 6.24 -1.42 -14.49
N TYR A 330 5.51 -1.74 -13.42
CA TYR A 330 4.35 -2.63 -13.51
C TYR A 330 3.23 -2.02 -14.38
N GLN A 331 2.62 -2.83 -15.25
CA GLN A 331 1.57 -2.43 -16.19
C GLN A 331 0.27 -3.23 -16.03
N GLY A 332 0.14 -3.98 -14.94
CA GLY A 332 -1.04 -4.77 -14.63
C GLY A 332 -1.00 -6.20 -15.15
N CYS A 333 -2.12 -6.90 -14.95
CA CYS A 333 -2.32 -8.27 -15.40
C CYS A 333 -2.69 -8.37 -16.88
N TRP A 334 -2.11 -9.33 -17.62
CA TRP A 334 -2.36 -9.56 -19.04
C TRP A 334 -2.68 -11.02 -19.33
N THR A 335 -3.54 -11.28 -20.32
CA THR A 335 -3.79 -12.64 -20.83
C THR A 335 -2.54 -13.20 -21.50
N ASP A 336 -2.30 -14.50 -21.44
CA ASP A 336 -1.31 -15.19 -22.28
C ASP A 336 -1.92 -16.47 -22.89
N ASP A 337 -1.50 -16.83 -24.10
CA ASP A 337 -2.01 -18.02 -24.80
C ASP A 337 -0.86 -18.75 -25.50
N THR A 338 -0.80 -20.07 -25.35
CA THR A 338 0.26 -20.89 -25.98
C THR A 338 0.26 -20.85 -27.52
N ALA A 339 -0.87 -20.57 -28.16
CA ALA A 339 -1.01 -20.40 -29.59
C ALA A 339 -0.64 -18.98 -30.07
N GLN A 340 -0.75 -17.98 -29.18
CA GLN A 340 -0.37 -16.60 -29.44
C GLN A 340 0.14 -15.95 -28.15
N ARG A 341 1.44 -16.14 -27.89
CA ARG A 341 2.06 -15.60 -26.67
C ARG A 341 2.02 -14.09 -26.67
N THR A 342 1.76 -13.52 -25.50
CA THR A 342 1.81 -12.09 -25.25
C THR A 342 3.23 -11.57 -25.34
N LEU A 343 4.20 -12.32 -24.83
CA LEU A 343 5.63 -12.08 -25.00
C LEU A 343 6.28 -13.33 -25.58
N ALA A 344 6.84 -13.23 -26.79
CA ALA A 344 7.23 -14.38 -27.60
C ALA A 344 8.74 -14.48 -27.88
N ASP A 345 9.55 -13.54 -27.38
CA ASP A 345 10.94 -13.42 -27.83
C ASP A 345 11.90 -14.32 -27.03
N ASP A 346 11.89 -14.27 -25.69
CA ASP A 346 12.74 -15.12 -24.85
C ASP A 346 12.02 -15.60 -23.58
N VAL A 347 12.47 -16.73 -23.01
CA VAL A 347 11.85 -17.39 -21.87
C VAL A 347 12.88 -17.97 -20.90
N LEU A 348 12.74 -17.62 -19.63
CA LEU A 348 13.46 -18.25 -18.51
C LEU A 348 12.47 -19.01 -17.62
N ARG A 349 12.84 -20.23 -17.24
CA ARG A 349 12.13 -21.00 -16.20
C ARG A 349 13.06 -21.27 -15.03
N ALA A 350 12.62 -20.96 -13.82
CA ALA A 350 13.40 -21.17 -12.61
C ALA A 350 12.49 -21.53 -11.44
N ASP A 351 12.92 -22.52 -10.65
CA ASP A 351 12.21 -22.96 -9.44
C ASP A 351 12.34 -21.94 -8.29
N ASP A 352 13.18 -20.92 -8.46
CA ASP A 352 13.44 -19.82 -7.54
C ASP A 352 13.21 -18.46 -8.23
N MET A 353 12.20 -18.37 -9.10
CA MET A 353 11.85 -17.15 -9.84
C MET A 353 11.41 -16.02 -8.90
N THR A 354 11.90 -14.80 -9.13
CA THR A 354 11.43 -13.56 -8.51
C THR A 354 11.18 -12.52 -9.61
N VAL A 355 10.48 -11.43 -9.29
CA VAL A 355 10.27 -10.33 -10.23
C VAL A 355 11.62 -9.73 -10.67
N GLU A 356 12.55 -9.50 -9.74
CA GLU A 356 13.89 -8.95 -10.02
C GLU A 356 14.71 -9.89 -10.91
N LYS A 357 14.63 -11.21 -10.68
CA LYS A 357 15.34 -12.19 -11.51
C LYS A 357 14.84 -12.15 -12.95
N CYS A 358 13.52 -12.03 -13.14
CA CYS A 358 12.96 -11.91 -14.49
C CYS A 358 13.35 -10.57 -15.14
N ALA A 359 13.25 -9.47 -14.40
CA ALA A 359 13.64 -8.14 -14.88
C ALA A 359 15.12 -8.09 -15.30
N ALA A 360 16.01 -8.71 -14.52
CA ALA A 360 17.44 -8.82 -14.84
C ALA A 360 17.70 -9.68 -16.09
N PHE A 361 16.93 -10.76 -16.27
CA PHE A 361 17.02 -11.61 -17.46
C PHE A 361 16.56 -10.88 -18.73
N CYS A 362 15.48 -10.11 -18.64
CA CYS A 362 14.88 -9.39 -19.76
C CYS A 362 15.48 -8.00 -20.04
N GLN A 363 16.63 -7.68 -19.44
CA GLN A 363 17.36 -6.46 -19.78
C GLN A 363 17.64 -6.39 -21.28
N GLY A 364 17.20 -5.29 -21.92
CA GLY A 364 17.31 -5.09 -23.37
C GLY A 364 16.03 -5.40 -24.18
N TYR A 365 14.96 -5.86 -23.51
CA TYR A 365 13.62 -5.96 -24.08
C TYR A 365 12.73 -4.80 -23.59
N GLU A 366 11.71 -4.44 -24.37
CA GLU A 366 10.73 -3.41 -23.99
C GLU A 366 9.81 -3.88 -22.86
N TYR A 367 9.52 -5.19 -22.80
CA TYR A 367 8.61 -5.80 -21.83
C TYR A 367 9.20 -7.07 -21.23
N PHE A 368 8.81 -7.33 -19.98
CA PHE A 368 8.85 -8.66 -19.41
C PHE A 368 7.54 -9.01 -18.72
N GLY A 369 7.29 -10.30 -18.51
CA GLY A 369 6.16 -10.76 -17.75
C GLY A 369 6.43 -12.09 -17.06
N LEU A 370 5.79 -12.29 -15.92
CA LEU A 370 5.91 -13.52 -15.13
C LEU A 370 4.61 -14.33 -15.20
N GLU A 371 4.73 -15.63 -15.41
CA GLU A 371 3.60 -16.57 -15.48
C GLU A 371 3.87 -17.78 -14.58
N TYR A 372 2.80 -18.35 -14.01
CA TYR A 372 2.82 -19.67 -13.39
C TYR A 372 3.92 -19.84 -12.32
N ALA A 373 4.12 -18.82 -11.47
CA ALA A 373 5.11 -18.72 -10.39
C ALA A 373 6.60 -18.77 -10.80
N SER A 374 6.93 -19.38 -11.93
CA SER A 374 8.27 -19.91 -12.21
C SER A 374 8.75 -19.57 -13.61
N GLN A 375 7.90 -18.95 -14.43
CA GLN A 375 8.19 -18.64 -15.82
C GLN A 375 8.32 -17.13 -15.99
N CYS A 376 9.32 -16.74 -16.76
CA CYS A 376 9.62 -15.36 -17.12
C CYS A 376 9.69 -15.28 -18.64
N PHE A 377 9.00 -14.32 -19.21
CA PHE A 377 8.92 -14.09 -20.65
C PHE A 377 9.38 -12.68 -20.97
N CYS A 378 10.14 -12.52 -22.05
CA CYS A 378 10.59 -11.23 -22.56
C CYS A 378 10.00 -10.98 -23.96
N GLY A 379 9.79 -9.72 -24.31
CA GLY A 379 9.37 -9.37 -25.66
C GLY A 379 9.45 -7.88 -25.94
N ASN A 380 9.45 -7.54 -27.23
CA ASN A 380 9.36 -6.14 -27.69
C ASN A 380 7.97 -5.76 -28.23
N TYR A 381 7.04 -6.72 -28.26
CA TYR A 381 5.69 -6.52 -28.76
C TYR A 381 4.71 -7.32 -27.91
N LEU A 382 3.53 -6.74 -27.66
CA LEU A 382 2.45 -7.38 -26.92
C LEU A 382 1.48 -8.10 -27.87
N GLY A 383 1.28 -9.39 -27.63
CA GLY A 383 0.33 -10.24 -28.35
C GLY A 383 -1.04 -10.43 -27.68
N GLY A 384 -1.17 -10.07 -26.40
CA GLY A 384 -2.38 -10.29 -25.57
C GLY A 384 -3.14 -9.01 -25.21
N TRP A 385 -4.01 -9.11 -24.20
CA TRP A 385 -4.88 -8.02 -23.72
C TRP A 385 -4.82 -7.90 -22.19
N VAL A 386 -5.18 -6.72 -21.67
CA VAL A 386 -5.32 -6.48 -20.22
C VAL A 386 -6.39 -7.39 -19.63
N ALA A 387 -6.12 -7.94 -18.45
CA ALA A 387 -7.00 -8.80 -17.65
C ALA A 387 -7.27 -8.16 -16.27
N PRO A 388 -8.30 -8.60 -15.53
CA PRO A 388 -8.51 -8.18 -14.15
C PRO A 388 -7.30 -8.50 -13.27
N GLU A 389 -6.95 -7.57 -12.38
CA GLU A 389 -5.73 -7.66 -11.56
C GLU A 389 -5.72 -8.91 -10.67
N GLU A 390 -6.88 -9.28 -10.14
CA GLU A 390 -7.08 -10.47 -9.31
C GLU A 390 -6.75 -11.80 -10.01
N GLU A 391 -6.69 -11.82 -11.34
CA GLU A 391 -6.34 -13.01 -12.11
C GLU A 391 -4.82 -13.27 -12.14
N CYS A 392 -3.98 -12.29 -11.79
CA CYS A 392 -2.53 -12.45 -11.61
C CYS A 392 -2.15 -12.68 -10.14
N SER A 393 -2.76 -13.71 -9.53
CA SER A 393 -2.69 -13.99 -8.10
C SER A 393 -1.88 -15.24 -7.73
N GLN A 394 -0.86 -15.58 -8.52
CA GLN A 394 0.07 -16.66 -8.22
C GLN A 394 1.40 -16.10 -7.70
N LEU A 395 1.85 -16.59 -6.54
CA LEU A 395 3.09 -16.15 -5.91
C LEU A 395 4.33 -16.62 -6.69
N CYS A 396 5.39 -15.83 -6.64
CA CYS A 396 6.68 -16.19 -7.23
C CYS A 396 7.31 -17.37 -6.50
N ALA A 397 7.88 -18.32 -7.25
CA ALA A 397 8.48 -19.53 -6.69
C ALA A 397 9.71 -19.25 -5.79
N GLY A 398 10.42 -18.15 -6.05
CA GLY A 398 11.58 -17.68 -5.30
C GLY A 398 11.30 -16.59 -4.26
N ASP A 399 10.13 -15.92 -4.33
CA ASP A 399 9.71 -14.91 -3.35
C ASP A 399 8.18 -14.89 -3.19
N ASN A 400 7.69 -15.48 -2.10
CA ASN A 400 6.26 -15.55 -1.81
C ASN A 400 5.62 -14.22 -1.39
N ASN A 401 6.36 -13.10 -1.42
CA ASN A 401 5.83 -11.76 -1.19
C ASN A 401 5.51 -11.01 -2.50
N GLN A 402 5.75 -11.64 -3.65
CA GLN A 402 5.58 -11.04 -4.97
C GLN A 402 4.60 -11.85 -5.83
N TRP A 403 3.87 -11.17 -6.70
CA TRP A 403 3.03 -11.80 -7.73
C TRP A 403 3.85 -12.15 -8.98
N CYS A 404 3.63 -13.35 -9.50
CA CYS A 404 4.27 -13.93 -10.69
C CYS A 404 3.22 -14.49 -11.66
N GLY A 405 2.22 -13.67 -11.99
CA GLY A 405 1.14 -14.01 -12.92
C GLY A 405 0.19 -15.05 -12.35
N ALA A 406 -0.32 -15.93 -13.22
CA ALA A 406 -1.09 -17.14 -12.92
C ALA A 406 -1.13 -18.02 -14.19
N PRO A 407 -1.85 -19.16 -14.25
CA PRO A 407 -2.02 -19.90 -15.50
C PRO A 407 -2.67 -19.03 -16.58
N ASP A 408 -2.04 -18.91 -17.76
CA ASP A 408 -2.50 -18.08 -18.87
C ASP A 408 -2.59 -16.57 -18.53
N ARG A 409 -1.84 -16.12 -17.50
CA ARG A 409 -1.85 -14.74 -16.99
C ARG A 409 -0.44 -14.25 -16.67
N LEU A 410 -0.06 -13.12 -17.25
CA LEU A 410 1.22 -12.46 -17.05
C LEU A 410 1.08 -11.23 -16.17
N SER A 411 1.85 -11.18 -15.07
CA SER A 411 2.16 -9.91 -14.41
C SER A 411 3.15 -9.15 -15.31
N LEU A 412 2.67 -8.13 -16.03
CA LEU A 412 3.44 -7.47 -17.10
C LEU A 412 4.16 -6.22 -16.59
N TYR A 413 5.39 -6.03 -17.07
CA TYR A 413 6.23 -4.88 -16.80
C TYR A 413 6.78 -4.30 -18.12
N VAL A 414 6.93 -2.96 -18.17
CA VAL A 414 7.46 -2.22 -19.34
C VAL A 414 8.64 -1.35 -18.94
N VAL A 415 9.61 -1.14 -19.84
CA VAL A 415 10.74 -0.23 -19.59
C VAL A 415 10.23 1.15 -19.18
N ALA A 416 10.80 1.69 -18.10
CA ALA A 416 10.58 3.05 -17.66
C ALA A 416 11.16 4.05 -18.66
N GLU A 417 10.32 4.92 -19.23
CA GLU A 417 10.84 6.03 -20.02
C GLU A 417 11.67 6.95 -19.12
N VAL A 418 12.98 6.99 -19.37
CA VAL A 418 13.86 7.98 -18.74
C VAL A 418 13.51 9.34 -19.34
N CYS A 419 12.74 10.15 -18.62
CA CYS A 419 12.60 11.57 -18.92
C CYS A 419 13.99 12.22 -18.87
N TYR A 420 14.67 12.38 -20.02
CA TYR A 420 15.87 13.19 -20.10
C TYR A 420 15.45 14.66 -20.04
N PRO A 421 15.95 15.47 -19.08
CA PRO A 421 15.75 16.91 -19.15
C PRO A 421 16.49 17.43 -20.39
N ASP A 422 15.75 18.03 -21.32
CA ASP A 422 16.31 18.66 -22.52
C ASP A 422 17.42 19.67 -22.12
N SER A 423 18.59 19.49 -22.72
CA SER A 423 19.82 20.29 -22.51
C SER A 423 19.81 21.64 -23.19
#